data_AF-K1QS21-F1
#
_entry.id   AF-K1QS21-F1
#
_cell.length_a   1.000
_cell.length_b   1.000
_cell.length_c   1.000
_cell.angle_alpha   90.00
_cell.angle_beta   90.00
_cell.angle_gamma   90.00
#
_symmetry.space_group_name_H-M   'P 1'
#
loop_
_entity.id
_entity.type
_entity.pdbx_description
1 polymer ?
#
loop_
_entity_poly.entity_id
_entity_poly.type
_entity_poly.pdbx_seq_one_letter_code
_entity_poly.pdbx_strand_id
1 'polypeptide(L)'
;MSKDLPANVATPHHVLIFDAVRTNIGNAYHSSTGVFIAPETGVYVFIWSFMNGAGAYHSTQLMVNTAEWGIVHAHSSSASFMQSTGVVVVYVNKGNDVFVKTSDSSNGIVISNMYGKTMFAGWKLH
;
A
#
# COMPACT_ATOMS: atom_id res chain seq x y z
N MET A 1 6.26 5.46 3.04
CA MET A 1 7.51 4.74 3.39
C MET A 1 8.63 5.76 3.55
N SER A 2 9.58 5.50 4.45
CA SER A 2 10.71 6.41 4.74
C SER A 2 11.74 6.44 3.61
N LYS A 3 11.87 5.34 2.87
CA LYS A 3 12.87 5.10 1.82
C LYS A 3 12.32 4.20 0.71
N ASP A 4 13.06 4.15 -0.39
CA ASP A 4 12.81 3.24 -1.51
C ASP A 4 12.86 1.77 -1.04
N LEU A 5 12.01 0.93 -1.65
CA LEU A 5 11.98 -0.51 -1.43
C LEU A 5 12.78 -1.21 -2.55
N PRO A 6 13.95 -1.77 -2.27
CA PRO A 6 14.82 -2.40 -3.27
C PRO A 6 14.13 -3.55 -4.02
N ALA A 7 14.53 -3.79 -5.27
CA ALA A 7 13.93 -4.81 -6.13
C ALA A 7 13.99 -6.24 -5.57
N ASN A 8 15.02 -6.57 -4.78
CA ASN A 8 15.15 -7.88 -4.12
C ASN A 8 14.22 -8.04 -2.91
N VAL A 9 13.56 -6.97 -2.47
CA VAL A 9 12.59 -6.96 -1.37
C VAL A 9 11.17 -6.77 -1.90
N ALA A 10 10.99 -5.94 -2.93
CA ALA A 10 9.73 -5.72 -3.63
C ALA A 10 9.33 -6.91 -4.53
N THR A 11 9.38 -8.12 -3.99
CA THR A 11 9.00 -9.36 -4.67
C THR A 11 7.49 -9.56 -4.65
N PRO A 12 6.93 -10.53 -5.41
CA PRO A 12 5.52 -10.88 -5.31
C PRO A 12 5.07 -11.18 -3.87
N HIS A 13 3.84 -10.81 -3.54
CA HIS A 13 3.20 -10.98 -2.22
C HIS A 13 3.91 -10.33 -1.03
N HIS A 14 4.82 -9.38 -1.29
CA HIS A 14 5.45 -8.59 -0.25
C HIS A 14 4.48 -7.56 0.33
N VAL A 15 4.28 -7.57 1.65
CA VAL A 15 3.49 -6.55 2.36
C VAL A 15 4.28 -5.25 2.40
N LEU A 16 3.68 -4.17 1.91
CA LEU A 16 4.30 -2.84 1.92
C LEU A 16 4.22 -2.25 3.33
N ILE A 17 5.39 -2.03 3.93
CA ILE A 17 5.50 -1.42 5.27
C ILE A 17 5.66 0.09 5.13
N PHE A 18 4.62 0.86 5.51
CA PHE A 18 4.68 2.32 5.57
C PHE A 18 5.14 2.76 6.96
N ASP A 19 6.45 2.71 7.17
CA ASP A 19 7.14 2.97 8.45
C ASP A 19 7.17 4.47 8.86
N ALA A 20 7.13 5.39 7.90
CA ALA A 20 7.07 6.83 8.14
C ALA A 20 5.66 7.30 8.53
N VAL A 21 5.26 7.07 9.79
CA VAL A 21 3.92 7.40 10.31
C VAL A 21 3.73 8.91 10.49
N ARG A 22 2.71 9.48 9.84
CA ARG A 22 2.31 10.89 9.98
C ARG A 22 1.11 11.09 10.89
N THR A 23 0.13 10.20 10.80
CA THR A 23 -1.09 10.21 11.60
C THR A 23 -1.45 8.77 11.94
N ASN A 24 -1.79 8.51 13.20
CA ASN A 24 -2.23 7.20 13.68
C ASN A 24 -3.17 7.36 14.88
N ILE A 25 -4.21 8.17 14.72
CA ILE A 25 -5.20 8.39 15.79
C ILE A 25 -5.92 7.05 16.06
N GLY A 26 -6.01 6.67 17.34
CA GLY A 26 -6.55 5.37 17.75
C GLY A 26 -5.55 4.21 17.70
N ASN A 27 -4.29 4.46 17.29
CA ASN A 27 -3.20 3.48 17.27
C ASN A 27 -3.55 2.17 16.53
N ALA A 28 -4.39 2.26 15.49
CA ALA A 28 -4.87 1.11 14.74
C ALA A 28 -3.88 0.62 13.66
N TYR A 29 -2.96 1.48 13.20
CA TYR A 29 -1.93 1.11 12.23
C TYR A 29 -0.62 0.69 12.93
N HIS A 30 -0.06 -0.44 12.52
CA HIS A 30 1.17 -1.02 13.04
C HIS A 30 2.30 -0.86 12.03
N SER A 31 3.17 0.12 12.26
CA SER A 31 4.26 0.48 11.33
C SER A 31 5.38 -0.55 11.21
N SER A 32 5.44 -1.53 12.12
CA SER A 32 6.39 -2.65 12.03
C SER A 32 5.93 -3.74 11.05
N THR A 33 4.63 -3.83 10.76
CA THR A 33 4.04 -4.87 9.91
C THR A 33 3.37 -4.33 8.65
N GLY A 34 3.04 -3.03 8.62
CA GLY A 34 2.26 -2.43 7.53
C GLY A 34 0.75 -2.67 7.64
N VAL A 35 0.27 -3.18 8.78
CA VAL A 35 -1.12 -3.62 8.96
C VAL A 35 -1.92 -2.61 9.78
N PHE A 36 -3.05 -2.19 9.24
CA PHE A 36 -4.12 -1.51 9.97
C PHE A 36 -5.11 -2.55 10.51
N ILE A 37 -5.35 -2.55 11.82
CA ILE A 37 -6.34 -3.41 12.45
C ILE A 37 -7.56 -2.55 12.77
N ALA A 38 -8.71 -2.86 12.16
CA ALA A 38 -9.91 -2.04 12.32
C ALA A 38 -10.33 -1.97 13.81
N PRO A 39 -10.35 -0.78 14.44
CA PRO A 39 -10.67 -0.65 15.87
C PRO A 39 -12.18 -0.83 16.12
N GLU A 40 -13.00 -0.58 15.10
CA GLU A 40 -14.46 -0.64 15.13
C GLU A 40 -14.98 -1.27 13.83
N THR A 41 -16.20 -1.79 13.89
CA THR A 41 -16.92 -2.15 12.66
C THR A 41 -17.46 -0.87 12.00
N GLY A 42 -17.38 -0.79 10.68
CA GLY A 42 -17.89 0.34 9.91
C GLY A 42 -17.45 0.34 8.45
N VAL A 43 -17.85 1.37 7.72
CA VAL A 43 -17.35 1.65 6.37
C VAL A 43 -16.08 2.48 6.48
N TYR A 44 -15.04 2.05 5.80
CA TYR A 44 -13.74 2.70 5.75
C TYR A 44 -13.41 3.14 4.33
N VAL A 45 -12.66 4.22 4.22
CA VAL A 45 -11.98 4.62 2.99
C VAL A 45 -10.49 4.32 3.17
N PHE A 46 -9.91 3.61 2.22
CA PHE A 46 -8.47 3.38 2.14
C PHE A 46 -7.94 3.92 0.82
N ILE A 47 -6.82 4.63 0.90
CA ILE A 47 -6.09 5.16 -0.24
C ILE A 47 -4.63 4.75 -0.11
N TRP A 48 -4.03 4.31 -1.21
CA TRP A 48 -2.60 4.05 -1.25
C TRP A 48 -2.02 4.51 -2.58
N SER A 49 -0.75 4.88 -2.56
CA SER A 49 0.02 5.16 -3.76
C SER A 49 1.34 4.44 -3.73
N PHE A 50 1.84 4.12 -4.91
CA PHE A 50 3.18 3.57 -5.12
C PHE A 50 3.81 4.23 -6.34
N MET A 51 5.13 4.31 -6.35
CA MET A 51 5.89 4.79 -7.50
C MET A 51 6.85 3.72 -7.98
N ASN A 52 6.83 3.39 -9.26
CA ASN A 52 7.77 2.47 -9.88
C ASN A 52 9.02 3.22 -10.32
N GLY A 53 10.19 2.61 -10.10
CA GLY A 53 11.44 3.02 -10.73
C GLY A 53 11.43 2.82 -12.24
N ALA A 54 12.52 3.18 -12.92
CA ALA A 54 12.67 2.98 -14.35
C ALA A 54 12.57 1.50 -14.76
N GLY A 55 11.70 1.18 -15.72
CA GLY A 55 11.46 -0.18 -16.23
C GLY A 55 10.80 -1.15 -15.24
N ALA A 56 10.33 -0.67 -14.08
CA ALA A 56 9.68 -1.49 -13.07
C ALA A 56 8.16 -1.58 -13.31
N TYR A 57 7.58 -2.70 -12.90
CA TYR A 57 6.13 -2.87 -12.89
C TYR A 57 5.67 -3.51 -11.59
N HIS A 58 4.54 -3.05 -11.10
CA HIS A 58 3.93 -3.59 -9.90
C HIS A 58 2.42 -3.51 -10.03
N SER A 59 1.72 -4.59 -9.74
CA SER A 59 0.35 -4.50 -9.27
C SER A 59 0.33 -4.56 -7.75
N THR A 60 -0.27 -3.55 -7.13
CA THR A 60 -0.43 -3.48 -5.66
C THR A 60 -1.89 -3.69 -5.29
N GLN A 61 -2.12 -4.49 -4.25
CA GLN A 61 -3.42 -4.96 -3.82
C GLN A 61 -3.73 -4.41 -2.42
N LEU A 62 -4.90 -3.83 -2.22
CA LEU A 62 -5.45 -3.63 -0.88
C LEU A 62 -6.16 -4.91 -0.45
N MET A 63 -5.73 -5.45 0.68
CA MET A 63 -6.26 -6.67 1.28
C MET A 63 -7.09 -6.31 2.50
N VAL A 64 -8.24 -6.99 2.68
CA VAL A 64 -8.94 -7.09 3.96
C VAL A 64 -8.91 -8.56 4.37
N ASN A 65 -8.16 -8.86 5.44
CA ASN A 65 -7.71 -10.21 5.78
C ASN A 65 -7.07 -10.89 4.55
N THR A 66 -7.73 -11.91 3.99
CA THR A 66 -7.27 -12.67 2.82
C THR A 66 -7.91 -12.23 1.51
N ALA A 67 -8.93 -11.36 1.55
CA ALA A 67 -9.68 -10.94 0.37
C ALA A 67 -9.05 -9.70 -0.27
N GLU A 68 -8.85 -9.72 -1.59
CA GLU A 68 -8.48 -8.54 -2.36
C GLU A 68 -9.71 -7.66 -2.58
N TRP A 69 -9.61 -6.38 -2.23
CA TRP A 69 -10.67 -5.39 -2.43
C TRP A 69 -10.36 -4.36 -3.52
N GLY A 70 -9.10 -4.26 -3.91
CA GLY A 70 -8.70 -3.39 -5.01
C GLY A 70 -7.28 -3.71 -5.45
N ILE A 71 -7.02 -3.53 -6.74
CA ILE A 71 -5.73 -3.72 -7.36
C ILE A 71 -5.43 -2.56 -8.31
N VAL A 72 -4.19 -2.09 -8.28
CA VAL A 72 -3.69 -1.08 -9.22
C VAL A 72 -2.42 -1.58 -9.85
N HIS A 73 -2.42 -1.73 -11.17
CA HIS A 73 -1.25 -2.08 -11.97
C HIS A 73 -0.62 -0.83 -12.60
N ALA A 74 0.70 -0.74 -12.52
CA ALA A 74 1.47 0.25 -13.23
C ALA A 74 2.74 -0.39 -13.79
N HIS A 75 3.12 0.02 -14.99
CA HIS A 75 4.35 -0.38 -15.66
C HIS A 75 5.02 0.88 -16.21
N SER A 76 6.20 1.19 -15.68
CA SER A 76 6.98 2.33 -16.15
C SER A 76 7.85 1.94 -17.35
N SER A 77 8.08 2.88 -18.26
CA SER A 77 9.07 2.67 -19.32
C SER A 77 10.49 2.65 -18.74
N SER A 78 11.45 2.14 -19.52
CA SER A 78 12.86 1.97 -19.12
C SER A 78 13.59 3.26 -18.74
N ALA A 79 13.04 4.44 -19.04
CA ALA A 79 13.63 5.74 -18.73
C ALA A 79 12.68 6.67 -17.94
N SER A 80 11.60 6.14 -17.36
CA SER A 80 10.58 6.93 -16.67
C SER A 80 10.23 6.38 -15.30
N PHE A 81 9.79 7.26 -14.40
CA PHE A 81 9.10 6.88 -13.17
C PHE A 81 7.59 6.97 -13.39
N MET A 82 6.83 6.12 -12.71
CA MET A 82 5.37 6.18 -12.77
C MET A 82 4.81 6.07 -11.37
N GLN A 83 3.97 7.02 -10.97
CA GLN A 83 3.20 6.94 -9.73
C GLN A 83 1.77 6.52 -10.05
N SER A 84 1.20 5.70 -9.20
CA SER A 84 -0.20 5.27 -9.30
C SER A 84 -0.84 5.22 -7.92
N THR A 85 -2.16 5.40 -7.89
CA THR A 85 -2.94 5.52 -6.66
C THR A 85 -4.19 4.65 -6.76
N GLY A 86 -4.49 3.89 -5.72
CA GLY A 86 -5.74 3.15 -5.54
C GLY A 86 -6.58 3.75 -4.43
N VAL A 87 -7.91 3.62 -4.56
CA VAL A 87 -8.88 3.99 -3.53
C VAL A 87 -9.92 2.89 -3.43
N VAL A 88 -10.28 2.50 -2.21
CA VAL A 88 -11.35 1.55 -1.92
C VAL A 88 -12.23 2.12 -0.81
N VAL A 89 -13.55 1.95 -0.97
CA VAL A 89 -14.55 2.14 0.09
C VAL A 89 -15.10 0.77 0.45
N VAL A 90 -14.94 0.35 1.71
CA VAL A 90 -15.20 -1.03 2.13
C VAL A 90 -15.79 -1.10 3.53
N TYR A 91 -16.75 -2.00 3.75
CA TYR A 91 -17.22 -2.36 5.08
C TYR A 91 -16.24 -3.32 5.75
N VAL A 92 -15.71 -2.95 6.91
CA VAL A 92 -14.69 -3.71 7.64
C VAL A 92 -15.20 -4.00 9.04
N ASN A 93 -15.06 -5.25 9.49
CA ASN A 93 -15.40 -5.61 10.86
C ASN A 93 -14.25 -5.29 11.81
N LYS A 94 -14.59 -4.93 13.05
CA LYS A 94 -13.60 -4.79 14.13
C LYS A 94 -12.66 -6.00 14.17
N GLY A 95 -11.36 -5.72 14.26
CA GLY A 95 -10.30 -6.73 14.33
C GLY A 95 -9.89 -7.32 12.99
N ASN A 96 -10.48 -6.89 11.86
CA ASN A 96 -9.96 -7.29 10.54
C ASN A 96 -8.69 -6.51 10.20
N ASP A 97 -7.78 -7.22 9.54
CA ASP A 97 -6.52 -6.69 9.05
C ASP A 97 -6.74 -6.02 7.70
N VAL A 98 -6.18 -4.83 7.52
CA VAL A 98 -6.14 -4.11 6.23
C VAL A 98 -4.71 -3.72 5.94
N PHE A 99 -4.21 -4.11 4.77
CA PHE A 99 -2.82 -3.85 4.37
C PHE A 99 -2.69 -3.82 2.86
N VAL A 100 -1.56 -3.27 2.38
CA VAL A 100 -1.22 -3.27 0.96
C VAL A 100 -0.11 -4.26 0.71
N LYS A 101 -0.21 -5.07 -0.34
CA LYS A 101 0.86 -5.97 -0.79
C LYS A 101 1.09 -5.89 -2.30
N THR A 102 2.23 -6.35 -2.77
CA THR A 102 2.45 -6.64 -4.19
C THR A 102 1.73 -7.92 -4.63
N SER A 103 1.29 -7.97 -5.88
CA SER A 103 0.67 -9.15 -6.50
C SER A 103 1.71 -10.09 -7.15
N ASP A 104 1.27 -11.11 -7.87
CA ASP A 104 2.12 -11.94 -8.73
C ASP A 104 2.88 -11.12 -9.80
N SER A 105 2.23 -10.09 -10.34
CA SER A 105 2.81 -9.21 -11.35
C SER A 105 3.58 -8.07 -10.67
N SER A 106 4.79 -8.37 -10.17
CA SER A 106 5.65 -7.40 -9.50
C SER A 106 7.13 -7.62 -9.76
N ASN A 107 7.82 -6.59 -10.23
CA ASN A 107 9.24 -6.58 -10.54
C ASN A 107 9.86 -5.19 -10.46
N GLY A 108 11.07 -5.12 -9.92
CA GLY A 108 11.87 -3.90 -9.86
C GLY A 108 11.62 -3.07 -8.59
N ILE A 109 12.27 -1.90 -8.53
CA ILE A 109 12.28 -1.04 -7.35
C ILE A 109 10.96 -0.26 -7.18
N VAL A 110 10.49 -0.13 -5.94
CA VAL A 110 9.43 0.82 -5.57
C VAL A 110 10.07 2.05 -4.91
N ILE A 111 9.72 3.23 -5.39
CA ILE A 111 10.31 4.52 -5.02
C ILE A 111 9.49 5.20 -3.92
N SER A 112 10.18 5.77 -2.94
CA SER A 112 9.63 6.61 -1.87
C SER A 112 10.67 7.65 -1.39
N ASN A 113 11.15 8.48 -2.31
CA ASN A 113 12.18 9.49 -2.07
C ASN A 113 11.67 10.91 -2.39
N MET A 114 12.54 11.81 -2.87
CA MET A 114 12.17 13.19 -3.20
C MET A 114 11.31 13.34 -4.46
N TYR A 115 11.29 12.35 -5.35
CA TYR A 115 10.52 12.39 -6.60
C TYR A 115 9.07 11.95 -6.43
N GLY A 116 8.79 11.16 -5.40
CA GLY A 116 7.47 10.65 -5.10
C GLY A 116 7.48 9.85 -3.82
N LYS A 117 6.33 9.83 -3.14
CA LYS A 117 6.14 9.06 -1.91
C LYS A 117 5.16 7.92 -2.14
N THR A 118 5.61 6.73 -1.77
CA THR A 118 4.74 5.56 -1.62
C THR A 118 4.06 5.67 -0.25
N MET A 119 2.73 5.79 -0.23
CA MET A 119 1.96 6.14 0.96
C MET A 119 0.71 5.27 1.11
N PHE A 120 0.21 5.20 2.33
CA PHE A 120 -1.07 4.57 2.68
C PHE A 120 -1.77 5.46 3.71
N ALA A 121 -3.07 5.64 3.54
CA ALA A 121 -3.92 6.31 4.50
C ALA A 121 -5.31 5.66 4.50
N GLY A 122 -6.01 5.79 5.62
CA GLY A 122 -7.40 5.39 5.70
C GLY A 122 -8.09 5.96 6.91
N TRP A 123 -9.42 6.03 6.84
CA TRP A 123 -10.27 6.54 7.91
C TRP A 123 -11.64 5.86 7.87
N LYS A 124 -12.30 5.80 9.02
CA LYS A 124 -13.70 5.38 9.12
C LYS A 124 -14.58 6.50 8.55
N LEU A 125 -15.48 6.13 7.66
CA LEU A 125 -16.47 7.02 7.06
C LEU A 125 -17.76 7.04 7.88
N HIS A 126 -18.27 5.87 8.28
CA HIS A 126 -19.42 5.72 9.19
C HIS A 126 -19.42 4.35 9.89
#